data_AF-A0A941D271-F1
#
_entry.id   AF-A0A941D271-F1
#
_cell.length_a   1.000
_cell.length_b   1.000
_cell.length_c   1.000
_cell.angle_alpha   90.00
_cell.angle_beta   90.00
_cell.angle_gamma   90.00
#
_symmetry.space_group_name_H-M   'P 1'
#
loop_
_entity.id
_entity.type
_entity.pdbx_description
1 polymer ?
#
loop_
_entity_poly.entity_id
_entity_poly.type
_entity_poly.pdbx_seq_one_letter_code
_entity_poly.pdbx_strand_id
1 'polypeptide(L)'
;MELEETLNDLGHTVVGIAPDRRSFEAFADEDIDVALVDLNLRDGETGVGIGRALADRRAAVVFVTANPGLLRDGVAGTIGVLPKPASRKAVADVVEYAGRRSPLLSPPGELRLFA
;
A
#
# COMPACT_ATOMS: atom_id res chain seq x y z
N MET A 1 3.30 13.64 15.54
CA MET A 1 3.45 12.18 15.40
C MET A 1 3.60 11.87 13.93
N GLU A 2 4.67 11.15 13.61
CA GLU A 2 4.95 10.63 12.29
C GLU A 2 4.05 9.43 11.96
N LEU A 3 3.91 9.08 10.68
CA LEU A 3 3.07 7.94 10.28
C LEU A 3 3.66 6.63 10.80
N GLU A 4 4.99 6.51 10.78
CA GLU A 4 5.71 5.34 11.31
C GLU A 4 5.41 5.12 12.80
N GLU A 5 5.44 6.19 13.61
CA GLU A 5 5.06 6.13 15.03
C GLU A 5 3.61 5.63 15.19
N THR A 6 2.69 6.14 14.36
CA THR A 6 1.28 5.73 14.40
C THR A 6 1.11 4.24 14.09
N LEU A 7 1.85 3.71 13.11
CA LEU A 7 1.80 2.30 12.74
C LEU A 7 2.47 1.41 13.80
N ASN A 8 3.57 1.87 14.40
CA ASN A 8 4.23 1.16 15.50
C ASN A 8 3.33 1.07 16.74
N ASP A 9 2.61 2.14 17.09
CA ASP A 9 1.66 2.16 18.21
C ASP A 9 0.49 1.18 18.00
N LEU A 10 0.16 0.87 16.73
CA LEU A 10 -0.83 -0.14 16.35
C LEU A 10 -0.26 -1.57 16.31
N GLY A 11 1.01 -1.75 16.64
CA GLY A 11 1.69 -3.05 16.68
C GLY A 11 2.25 -3.51 15.33
N HIS A 12 2.29 -2.63 14.32
CA HIS A 12 2.98 -2.91 13.06
C HIS A 12 4.47 -2.59 13.17
N THR A 13 5.26 -3.12 12.24
CA THR A 13 6.68 -2.75 12.09
C THR A 13 6.87 -2.21 10.68
N VAL A 14 7.38 -0.98 10.57
CA VAL A 14 7.70 -0.39 9.26
C VAL A 14 9.07 -0.91 8.80
N VAL A 15 9.07 -1.79 7.80
CA VAL A 15 10.29 -2.38 7.21
C VAL A 15 11.14 -1.32 6.50
N GLY A 16 10.51 -0.31 5.89
CA GLY A 16 11.22 0.83 5.32
C GLY A 16 10.39 1.63 4.33
N ILE A 17 11.01 2.67 3.75
CA ILE A 17 10.42 3.53 2.73
C ILE A 17 11.30 3.50 1.47
N ALA A 18 10.71 3.10 0.35
CA ALA A 18 11.37 3.09 -0.95
C ALA A 18 10.82 4.21 -1.85
N PRO A 19 11.57 5.32 -2.06
CA PRO A 19 11.10 6.43 -2.88
C PRO A 19 11.16 6.19 -4.40
N ASP A 20 11.83 5.11 -4.83
CA ASP A 20 12.04 4.69 -6.21
C ASP A 20 12.28 3.18 -6.27
N ARG A 21 12.29 2.61 -7.48
CA ARG A 21 12.46 1.18 -7.69
C ARG A 21 13.82 0.67 -7.22
N ARG A 22 14.89 1.44 -7.41
CA ARG A 22 16.23 1.03 -6.97
C ARG A 22 16.30 0.88 -5.46
N SER A 23 15.70 1.80 -4.72
CA SER A 23 15.64 1.72 -3.26
C SER A 23 14.75 0.57 -2.80
N PHE A 24 13.72 0.21 -3.57
CA PHE A 24 12.87 -0.95 -3.29
C PHE A 24 13.66 -2.28 -3.37
N GLU A 25 14.68 -2.38 -4.22
CA GLU A 25 15.52 -3.58 -4.33
C GLU A 25 16.22 -3.95 -3.01
N ALA A 26 16.44 -2.99 -2.10
CA ALA A 26 16.98 -3.26 -0.77
C ALA A 26 16.05 -4.11 0.10
N PHE A 27 14.76 -4.17 -0.23
CA PHE A 27 13.74 -4.96 0.48
C PHE A 27 13.35 -6.22 -0.30
N ALA A 28 14.15 -6.62 -1.29
CA ALA A 28 13.86 -7.77 -2.16
C ALA A 28 13.72 -9.08 -1.36
N ASP A 29 14.46 -9.26 -0.27
CA ASP A 29 14.45 -10.48 0.55
C ASP A 29 13.57 -10.38 1.82
N GLU A 30 12.97 -9.22 2.07
CA GLU A 30 12.11 -8.98 3.24
C GLU A 30 10.73 -9.63 3.09
N ASP A 31 10.16 -10.14 4.17
CA ASP A 31 8.77 -10.61 4.18
C ASP A 31 7.84 -9.44 4.49
N ILE A 32 7.08 -9.00 3.48
CA ILE A 32 6.25 -7.80 3.56
C ILE A 32 4.77 -8.22 3.61
N ASP A 33 4.15 -8.04 4.77
CA ASP A 33 2.73 -8.37 4.96
C ASP A 33 1.79 -7.41 4.23
N VAL A 34 2.09 -6.11 4.29
CA VAL A 34 1.29 -5.00 3.76
C VAL A 34 2.20 -3.98 3.10
N ALA A 35 1.83 -3.50 1.92
CA ALA A 35 2.56 -2.46 1.22
C ALA A 35 1.64 -1.33 0.75
N LEU A 36 2.06 -0.09 1.03
CA LEU A 36 1.45 1.13 0.53
C LEU A 36 2.30 1.66 -0.62
N VAL A 37 1.73 1.72 -1.83
CA VAL A 37 2.50 1.98 -3.06
C VAL A 37 1.94 3.19 -3.80
N ASP A 38 2.73 4.26 -4.01
CA ASP A 38 2.33 5.28 -4.98
C ASP A 38 2.58 4.77 -6.41
N LEU A 39 1.75 5.20 -7.35
CA LEU A 39 1.97 4.99 -8.78
C LEU A 39 3.15 5.79 -9.31
N ASN A 40 3.27 7.05 -8.87
CA ASN A 40 4.27 8.00 -9.33
C ASN A 40 5.38 8.11 -8.27
N LEU A 41 6.46 7.35 -8.48
CA LEU A 41 7.66 7.39 -7.66
C LEU A 41 8.68 8.38 -8.24
N ARG A 42 9.83 8.58 -7.58
CA ARG A 42 10.85 9.52 -8.05
C ARG A 42 11.41 9.18 -9.43
N ASP A 43 11.38 7.90 -9.79
CA ASP A 43 11.83 7.37 -11.08
C ASP A 43 10.69 7.19 -12.10
N GLY A 44 9.51 7.76 -11.83
CA GLY A 44 8.37 7.80 -12.75
C GLY A 44 7.24 6.85 -12.37
N GLU A 45 6.50 6.37 -13.37
CA GLU A 45 5.31 5.50 -13.20
C GLU A 45 5.70 4.03 -12.91
N THR A 46 6.65 3.80 -12.02
CA THR A 46 7.19 2.48 -11.68
C THR A 46 6.37 1.76 -10.61
N GLY A 47 5.48 2.47 -9.90
CA GLY A 47 4.73 1.96 -8.77
C GLY A 47 3.83 0.77 -9.08
N VAL A 48 3.17 0.74 -10.24
CA VAL A 48 2.32 -0.39 -10.66
C VAL A 48 3.13 -1.68 -10.75
N GLY A 49 4.34 -1.61 -11.29
CA GLY A 49 5.23 -2.76 -11.41
C GLY A 49 5.65 -3.31 -10.05
N ILE A 50 6.00 -2.42 -9.12
CA ILE A 50 6.36 -2.78 -7.74
C ILE A 50 5.17 -3.40 -7.01
N GLY A 51 3.99 -2.80 -7.11
CA GLY A 51 2.77 -3.32 -6.49
C GLY A 51 2.41 -4.72 -7.00
N ARG A 52 2.55 -4.99 -8.30
CA ARG A 52 2.36 -6.36 -8.85
C ARG A 52 3.36 -7.34 -8.28
N ALA A 53 4.66 -6.99 -8.28
CA ALA A 53 5.70 -7.87 -7.77
C ALA A 53 5.52 -8.22 -6.29
N LEU A 54 5.03 -7.27 -5.48
CA LEU A 54 4.68 -7.49 -4.08
C LEU A 54 3.45 -8.39 -3.92
N ALA A 55 2.41 -8.18 -4.73
CA ALA A 55 1.22 -9.03 -4.72
C ALA A 55 1.53 -10.48 -5.12
N ASP A 56 2.41 -10.70 -6.11
CA ASP A 56 2.88 -12.03 -6.51
C ASP A 56 3.61 -12.74 -5.36
N ARG A 57 4.27 -11.96 -4.49
CA ARG A 57 4.90 -12.42 -3.24
C ARG A 57 3.91 -12.52 -2.07
N ARG A 58 2.60 -12.43 -2.35
CA ARG A 58 1.49 -12.50 -1.40
C ARG A 58 1.41 -11.33 -0.41
N ALA A 59 2.06 -10.20 -0.65
CA ALA A 59 1.87 -8.99 0.15
C ALA A 59 0.48 -8.38 -0.08
N ALA A 60 -0.09 -7.75 0.95
CA ALA A 60 -1.37 -7.05 0.85
C ALA A 60 -1.09 -5.64 0.31
N VAL A 61 -1.29 -5.45 -0.98
CA VAL A 61 -0.90 -4.20 -1.66
C VAL A 61 -2.08 -3.25 -1.76
N VAL A 62 -1.90 -2.02 -1.27
CA VAL A 62 -2.82 -0.91 -1.46
C VAL A 62 -2.08 0.22 -2.15
N PHE A 63 -2.62 0.73 -3.26
CA PHE A 63 -2.06 1.90 -3.90
C PHE A 63 -2.46 3.17 -3.16
N VAL A 64 -1.53 4.11 -2.98
CA VAL A 64 -1.80 5.42 -2.38
C VAL A 64 -1.33 6.50 -3.34
N THR A 65 -2.25 7.17 -4.05
CA THR A 65 -1.87 8.04 -5.18
C THR A 65 -2.82 9.22 -5.38
N ALA A 66 -2.32 10.30 -5.99
CA ALA A 66 -3.14 11.45 -6.38
C ALA A 66 -3.98 11.20 -7.65
N ASN A 67 -3.64 10.17 -8.44
CA ASN A 67 -4.27 9.89 -9.73
C ASN A 67 -4.91 8.48 -9.78
N PRO A 68 -5.91 8.17 -8.92
CA PRO A 68 -6.48 6.82 -8.83
C PRO A 68 -7.16 6.35 -10.13
N GLY A 69 -7.55 7.29 -11.01
CA GLY A 69 -8.13 6.98 -12.32
C GLY A 69 -7.19 6.21 -13.26
N LEU A 70 -5.87 6.31 -13.06
CA LEU A 70 -4.88 5.57 -13.85
C LEU A 70 -4.96 4.06 -13.64
N LEU A 71 -5.50 3.61 -12.50
CA LEU A 71 -5.61 2.19 -12.17
C LEU A 71 -6.82 1.51 -12.83
N ARG A 72 -7.75 2.27 -13.42
CA ARG A 72 -8.94 1.76 -14.13
C ARG A 72 -9.66 0.64 -13.36
N ASP A 73 -9.60 -0.59 -13.88
CA ASP A 73 -10.27 -1.79 -13.35
C ASP A 73 -9.51 -2.43 -12.18
N GLY A 74 -8.30 -1.93 -11.87
CA GLY A 74 -7.47 -2.38 -10.77
C GLY A 74 -6.16 -3.02 -11.23
N VAL A 75 -5.43 -3.54 -10.26
CA VAL A 75 -4.18 -4.28 -10.47
C VAL A 75 -4.33 -5.67 -9.86
N ALA A 76 -4.15 -6.70 -10.68
CA ALA A 76 -4.31 -8.09 -10.26
C ALA A 76 -3.50 -8.40 -8.99
N GLY A 77 -4.15 -9.09 -8.04
CA GLY A 77 -3.55 -9.48 -6.76
C GLY A 77 -3.46 -8.38 -5.70
N THR A 78 -3.87 -7.14 -6.01
CA THR A 78 -3.84 -6.02 -5.07
C THR A 78 -5.24 -5.70 -4.52
N ILE A 79 -5.32 -5.06 -3.35
CA ILE A 79 -6.58 -4.81 -2.63
C ILE A 79 -7.38 -3.66 -3.24
N GLY A 80 -6.71 -2.55 -3.53
CA GLY A 80 -7.41 -1.32 -3.87
C GLY A 80 -6.52 -0.08 -3.91
N VAL A 81 -7.18 1.08 -3.91
CA VAL A 81 -6.53 2.39 -3.93
C VAL A 81 -7.12 3.33 -2.88
N LEU A 82 -6.23 4.00 -2.15
CA LEU A 82 -6.50 5.11 -1.24
C LEU A 82 -6.09 6.43 -1.94
N PRO A 83 -7.02 7.32 -2.30
CA PRO A 83 -6.67 8.56 -2.98
C PRO A 83 -5.93 9.54 -2.06
N LYS A 84 -4.98 10.30 -2.63
CA LYS A 84 -4.35 11.44 -1.95
C LYS A 84 -5.20 12.72 -2.12
N PRO A 85 -5.19 13.63 -1.12
CA PRO A 85 -4.51 13.51 0.16
C PRO A 85 -5.22 12.53 1.10
N ALA A 86 -4.45 11.65 1.75
CA ALA A 86 -4.95 10.69 2.73
C ALA A 86 -4.58 11.14 4.14
N SER A 87 -5.51 11.04 5.09
CA SER A 87 -5.23 11.33 6.49
C SER A 87 -4.38 10.22 7.11
N ARG A 88 -3.64 10.53 8.19
CA ARG A 88 -2.89 9.49 8.95
C ARG A 88 -3.82 8.38 9.44
N LYS A 89 -5.02 8.76 9.89
CA LYS A 89 -6.06 7.81 10.30
C LYS A 89 -6.50 6.91 9.15
N ALA A 90 -6.73 7.47 7.97
CA ALA A 90 -7.13 6.69 6.80
C ALA A 90 -6.06 5.67 6.42
N VAL A 91 -4.78 6.06 6.45
CA VAL A 91 -3.66 5.15 6.20
C VAL A 91 -3.60 4.03 7.26
N ALA A 92 -3.74 4.37 8.54
CA ALA A 92 -3.75 3.40 9.62
C ALA A 92 -4.91 2.39 9.50
N ASP A 93 -6.14 2.88 9.27
CA ASP A 93 -7.33 2.04 9.08
C ASP A 93 -7.15 1.08 7.89
N VAL A 94 -6.50 1.55 6.80
CA VAL A 94 -6.17 0.74 5.63
C VAL A 94 -5.13 -0.33 5.94
N VAL A 95 -4.06 0.01 6.66
CA VAL A 95 -3.03 -0.98 7.04
C VAL A 95 -3.61 -2.05 7.95
N GLU A 96 -4.43 -1.67 8.93
CA GLU A 96 -5.10 -2.64 9.81
C GLU A 96 -6.03 -3.56 9.02
N TYR A 97 -6.86 -2.99 8.14
CA TYR A 97 -7.74 -3.74 7.25
C TYR A 97 -6.96 -4.73 6.36
N ALA A 98 -5.91 -4.24 5.70
CA ALA A 98 -5.08 -5.02 4.78
C ALA A 98 -4.28 -6.12 5.50
N GLY A 99 -3.78 -5.85 6.71
CA GLY A 99 -3.02 -6.81 7.51
C GLY A 99 -3.87 -7.95 8.06
N ARG A 100 -5.12 -7.67 8.45
CA ARG A 100 -6.02 -8.70 8.99
C ARG A 100 -6.56 -9.66 7.94
N ARG A 101 -6.62 -9.27 6.65
CA ARG A 101 -7.12 -10.06 5.51
C ARG A 101 -8.42 -10.82 5.78
N SER A 102 -9.31 -10.22 6.56
CA SER A 102 -10.54 -10.88 7.00
C SER A 102 -11.73 -10.39 6.17
N PRO A 103 -12.53 -11.31 5.57
CA PRO A 103 -13.72 -10.93 4.81
C PRO A 103 -14.84 -10.38 5.71
N LEU A 104 -14.71 -10.50 7.04
CA LEU A 104 -15.68 -9.98 8.01
C LEU A 104 -15.47 -8.50 8.33
N LEU A 105 -14.36 -7.91 7.90
CA LEU A 105 -14.09 -6.50 8.11
C LEU A 105 -14.67 -5.67 6.96
N SER A 106 -15.38 -4.62 7.31
CA SER A 106 -15.77 -3.61 6.34
C SER A 106 -14.53 -2.83 5.88
N PRO A 107 -14.37 -2.58 4.57
CA PRO A 107 -13.27 -1.74 4.10
C PRO A 107 -13.41 -0.32 4.67
N PRO A 108 -12.30 0.38 4.97
CA PRO A 108 -12.32 1.79 5.33
C PRO A 108 -13.03 2.62 4.25
N GLY A 109 -13.82 3.62 4.65
CA GLY A 109 -14.66 4.37 3.71
C GLY A 109 -13.90 5.12 2.59
N GLU A 110 -12.63 5.44 2.83
CA GLU A 110 -11.74 6.09 1.85
C GLU A 110 -11.03 5.09 0.93
N LEU A 111 -11.05 3.79 1.26
CA LEU A 111 -10.43 2.74 0.46
C LEU A 111 -11.38 2.30 -0.65
N ARG A 112 -10.99 2.52 -1.90
CA ARG A 112 -11.68 1.95 -3.05
C ARG A 112 -11.08 0.58 -3.37
N LEU A 113 -11.86 -0.48 -3.15
CA LEU A 113 -11.46 -1.84 -3.52
C LEU A 113 -11.40 -2.02 -5.04
N PHE A 114 -10.49 -2.88 -5.50
CA PHE A 114 -10.53 -3.41 -6.86
C PHE A 114 -11.50 -4.59 -6.96
N ALA A 115 -11.99 -4.82 -8.18
CA ALA A 115 -12.98 -5.86 -8.48
C ALA A 115 -12.33 -7.22 -8.74
#